data_AF-A0A9P4TTC8-F1
#
_entry.id   AF-A0A9P4TTC8-F1
#
_cell.length_a   1.000
_cell.length_b   1.000
_cell.length_c   1.000
_cell.angle_alpha   90.00
_cell.angle_beta   90.00
_cell.angle_gamma   90.00
#
_symmetry.space_group_name_H-M   'P 1'
#
loop_
_entity.id
_entity.type
_entity.pdbx_description
1 polymer ?
#
loop_
_entity_poly.entity_id
_entity_poly.type
_entity_poly.pdbx_seq_one_letter_code
_entity_poly.pdbx_strand_id
1 'polypeptide(L)'
;MADVAKPLELAPEEKPPTEEPSSEPVTSPPAGIVPLTEEPKPQAEAPPTKPASEEDKPKVEETVTAAPVTKPAESSSSNGPTWQPINDDHPISLLLKQLPAILKETSYAEVYGITLDPSGPFHTKLILQKFLRGNANDVDKAATQLKNTLKWRKEFQPLKALEETFSKERFGGLGYVVELTDVPGSENKKDIATFNIYGAVKDNKKTFGDIDAFLRWRVALMELGIQKLALLTVTTPIPDFGSGPDPHQGIQIHDYLQVSFLRQDPHVKAASKAAIDTFSAYYPETLSRKIFVSVPLLMQWMFTAMKVLLSRETVKKFSVLSYANQLHTALGGSVPKGYGGSGGSLEEVGETVKLE
;
A
#
# COMPACT_ATOMS: atom_id res chain seq x y z
N MET A 1 -29.68 56.43 71.43
CA MET A 1 -28.85 55.21 71.51
C MET A 1 -29.68 54.12 70.85
N ALA A 2 -29.68 54.07 69.52
CA ALA A 2 -28.66 53.42 68.69
C ALA A 2 -28.75 51.89 68.79
N ASP A 3 -29.07 51.30 67.64
CA ASP A 3 -28.59 50.02 67.13
C ASP A 3 -29.05 48.70 67.75
N VAL A 4 -29.28 47.62 67.01
CA VAL A 4 -29.37 47.37 65.56
C VAL A 4 -29.95 45.96 65.43
N ALA A 5 -30.74 45.74 64.37
CA ALA A 5 -31.25 44.44 63.99
C ALA A 5 -30.09 43.45 63.74
N LYS A 6 -30.14 42.27 64.37
CA LYS A 6 -29.19 41.18 64.11
C LYS A 6 -29.71 40.32 62.95
N PRO A 7 -28.91 40.08 61.88
CA PRO A 7 -29.39 39.41 60.67
C PRO A 7 -29.48 37.88 60.79
N LEU A 8 -30.36 37.31 59.97
CA LEU A 8 -30.53 35.90 59.67
C LEU A 8 -29.22 35.25 59.19
N GLU A 9 -28.85 34.14 59.81
CA GLU A 9 -27.69 33.33 59.45
C GLU A 9 -28.05 32.41 58.28
N LEU A 10 -27.52 32.72 57.11
CA LEU A 10 -27.57 31.89 55.90
C LEU A 10 -26.58 30.73 56.04
N ALA A 11 -27.07 29.51 55.90
CA ALA A 11 -26.24 28.32 55.76
C ALA A 11 -25.43 28.37 54.44
N PRO A 12 -24.18 27.88 54.42
CA PRO A 12 -23.30 27.99 53.26
C PRO A 12 -23.68 27.02 52.14
N GLU A 13 -23.65 27.54 50.91
CA GLU A 13 -23.72 26.79 49.64
C GLU A 13 -22.60 25.74 49.53
N GLU A 14 -22.98 24.50 49.22
CA GLU A 14 -22.05 23.46 48.76
C GLU A 14 -21.56 23.80 47.34
N LYS A 15 -20.25 23.98 47.19
CA LYS A 15 -19.58 24.03 45.88
C LYS A 15 -19.58 22.63 45.23
N PRO A 16 -19.87 22.51 43.92
CA PRO A 16 -19.64 21.26 43.21
C PRO A 16 -18.13 20.99 43.06
N PRO A 17 -17.70 19.72 43.01
CA PRO A 17 -16.29 19.38 42.90
C PRO A 17 -15.77 19.76 41.50
N THR A 18 -14.66 20.50 41.51
CA THR A 18 -13.82 20.76 40.34
C THR A 18 -13.20 19.43 39.89
N GLU A 19 -13.71 18.85 38.80
CA GLU A 19 -12.97 17.81 38.07
C GLU A 19 -11.85 18.49 37.26
N GLU A 20 -10.61 18.31 37.71
CA GLU A 20 -9.44 18.53 36.87
C GLU A 20 -9.43 17.52 35.71
N PRO A 21 -9.27 17.94 34.45
CA PRO A 21 -9.09 16.98 33.37
C PRO A 21 -7.69 16.37 33.50
N SER A 22 -7.64 15.09 33.87
CA SER A 22 -6.44 14.26 33.75
C SER A 22 -6.07 14.15 32.27
N SER A 23 -5.10 14.96 31.85
CA SER A 23 -4.46 14.90 30.54
C SER A 23 -3.38 13.82 30.56
N GLU A 24 -3.76 12.56 30.39
CA GLU A 24 -2.79 11.54 29.99
C GLU A 24 -2.49 11.71 28.48
N PRO A 25 -1.22 11.69 28.05
CA PRO A 25 -0.87 11.80 26.65
C PRO A 25 -1.28 10.51 25.92
N VAL A 26 -2.14 10.64 24.91
CA VAL A 26 -2.47 9.56 23.96
C VAL A 26 -1.21 9.25 23.13
N THR A 27 -0.45 8.22 23.53
CA THR A 27 0.86 7.88 22.95
C THR A 27 0.79 6.93 21.75
N SER A 28 -0.40 6.49 21.31
CA SER A 28 -0.53 5.47 20.25
C SER A 28 -1.23 6.02 19.00
N PRO A 29 -0.67 5.79 17.79
CA PRO A 29 -1.35 6.10 16.55
C PRO A 29 -2.69 5.36 16.43
N PRO A 30 -3.72 6.00 15.86
CA PRO A 30 -4.93 5.33 15.42
C PRO A 30 -4.58 4.17 14.49
N ALA A 31 -5.24 3.02 14.64
CA ALA A 31 -4.97 1.78 13.90
C ALA A 31 -4.95 1.92 12.35
N GLY A 32 -5.44 3.05 11.80
CA GLY A 32 -5.39 3.36 10.36
C GLY A 32 -4.28 4.33 9.91
N ILE A 33 -3.58 5.01 10.82
CA ILE A 33 -2.50 5.98 10.52
C ILE A 33 -1.11 5.34 10.61
N VAL A 34 -1.01 4.10 11.10
CA VAL A 34 0.27 3.40 11.16
C VAL A 34 0.83 3.29 9.73
N PRO A 35 2.06 3.77 9.48
CA PRO A 35 2.73 3.53 8.22
C PRO A 35 2.76 2.01 7.97
N LEU A 36 2.48 1.60 6.74
CA LEU A 36 2.85 0.26 6.25
C LEU A 36 4.38 0.24 6.16
N THR A 37 5.03 0.18 7.32
CA THR A 37 6.44 -0.20 7.44
C THR A 37 6.48 -1.59 8.02
N GLU A 38 5.95 -2.54 7.26
CA GLU A 38 6.57 -3.87 7.20
C GLU A 38 7.35 -3.92 5.89
N GLU A 39 8.51 -3.24 5.86
CA GLU A 39 9.65 -3.88 5.20
C GLU A 39 9.89 -5.20 5.97
N PRO A 40 10.08 -6.34 5.29
CA PRO A 40 10.32 -7.60 5.98
C PRO A 40 11.62 -7.50 6.76
N LYS A 41 11.53 -7.31 8.08
CA LYS A 41 12.67 -7.43 8.99
C LYS A 41 13.08 -8.90 9.01
N PRO A 42 14.33 -9.25 8.64
CA PRO A 42 14.85 -10.59 8.87
C PRO A 42 14.87 -10.85 10.37
N GLN A 43 14.15 -11.87 10.82
CA GLN A 43 14.32 -12.44 12.15
C GLN A 43 15.68 -13.16 12.16
N ALA A 44 16.71 -12.44 12.58
CA ALA A 44 18.05 -13.00 12.80
C ALA A 44 18.16 -13.48 14.25
N GLU A 45 18.07 -14.79 14.47
CA GLU A 45 18.75 -15.42 15.61
C GLU A 45 20.25 -15.40 15.32
N ALA A 46 21.01 -14.67 16.14
CA ALA A 46 22.46 -14.83 16.24
C ALA A 46 22.76 -15.81 17.39
N PRO A 47 23.79 -16.67 17.26
CA PRO A 47 25.07 -16.34 17.93
C PRO A 47 26.31 -16.93 17.20
N PRO A 48 27.54 -16.82 17.76
CA PRO A 48 28.34 -15.62 17.91
C PRO A 48 29.66 -15.68 17.09
N THR A 49 30.30 -14.52 16.96
CA THR A 49 31.60 -14.26 16.33
C THR A 49 32.80 -14.84 17.09
N LYS A 50 33.84 -15.28 16.36
CA LYS A 50 35.24 -14.76 16.48
C LYS A 50 36.17 -15.26 15.35
N PRO A 51 37.31 -14.58 15.10
CA PRO A 51 37.88 -14.34 13.78
C PRO A 51 39.22 -15.06 13.54
N ALA A 52 39.66 -15.11 12.28
CA ALA A 52 41.08 -15.15 11.93
C ALA A 52 41.30 -14.68 10.48
N SER A 53 42.42 -13.98 10.30
CA SER A 53 42.86 -13.19 9.17
C SER A 53 43.78 -13.96 8.21
N GLU A 54 44.21 -13.23 7.17
CA GLU A 54 45.39 -13.38 6.30
C GLU A 54 45.22 -14.26 5.05
N GLU A 55 45.17 -13.65 3.85
CA GLU A 55 46.27 -13.12 3.01
C GLU A 55 46.93 -14.25 2.18
N ASP A 56 46.64 -14.32 0.88
CA ASP A 56 47.69 -14.32 -0.14
C ASP A 56 47.13 -14.08 -1.57
N LYS A 57 47.83 -13.21 -2.31
CA LYS A 57 47.80 -12.98 -3.76
C LYS A 57 49.29 -13.10 -4.15
N PRO A 58 49.72 -13.46 -5.38
CA PRO A 58 49.00 -13.22 -6.65
C PRO A 58 49.26 -14.32 -7.71
N LYS A 59 48.72 -14.18 -8.93
CA LYS A 59 49.52 -13.89 -10.15
C LYS A 59 48.64 -13.91 -11.41
N VAL A 60 48.93 -12.91 -12.23
CA VAL A 60 48.41 -12.58 -13.56
C VAL A 60 48.98 -13.54 -14.59
N GLU A 61 48.17 -13.97 -15.55
CA GLU A 61 48.66 -14.26 -16.89
C GLU A 61 47.57 -13.97 -17.94
N GLU A 62 47.81 -12.92 -18.73
CA GLU A 62 47.13 -12.63 -19.98
C GLU A 62 47.47 -13.71 -21.00
N THR A 63 46.47 -14.22 -21.73
CA THR A 63 46.72 -14.71 -23.08
C THR A 63 45.54 -14.38 -23.97
N VAL A 64 45.79 -13.44 -24.88
CA VAL A 64 44.94 -13.07 -26.01
C VAL A 64 45.00 -14.20 -27.03
N THR A 65 43.86 -14.76 -27.46
CA THR A 65 43.79 -15.33 -28.80
C THR A 65 42.38 -15.28 -29.40
N ALA A 66 42.38 -14.72 -30.61
CA ALA A 66 41.37 -14.53 -31.63
C ALA A 66 40.18 -15.50 -31.71
N ALA A 67 39.01 -14.90 -32.01
CA ALA A 67 37.79 -15.53 -32.52
C ALA A 67 37.99 -16.29 -33.85
N PRO A 68 37.04 -17.18 -34.17
CA PRO A 68 36.38 -17.07 -35.47
C PRO A 68 34.85 -16.97 -35.33
N VAL A 69 34.29 -16.11 -36.17
CA VAL A 69 32.86 -15.89 -36.42
C VAL A 69 32.32 -17.02 -37.30
N THR A 70 31.15 -17.58 -36.98
CA THR A 70 30.19 -18.06 -38.01
C THR A 70 28.76 -18.19 -37.47
N LYS A 71 27.95 -17.20 -37.90
CA LYS A 71 26.51 -17.13 -38.23
C LYS A 71 25.40 -17.70 -37.31
N PRO A 72 24.23 -17.02 -37.31
CA PRO A 72 23.26 -16.99 -36.23
C PRO A 72 22.12 -17.98 -36.46
N ALA A 73 21.71 -18.68 -35.40
CA ALA A 73 20.40 -19.31 -35.34
C ALA A 73 19.33 -18.22 -35.24
N GLU A 74 18.31 -18.40 -36.07
CA GLU A 74 17.22 -17.49 -36.36
C GLU A 74 16.51 -17.00 -35.10
N SER A 75 16.55 -15.69 -34.90
CA SER A 75 15.68 -14.98 -33.99
C SER A 75 14.25 -15.05 -34.52
N SER A 76 13.41 -15.87 -33.88
CA SER A 76 11.96 -15.72 -33.97
C SER A 76 11.62 -14.30 -33.46
N SER A 77 11.25 -13.42 -34.38
CA SER A 77 10.81 -12.06 -34.10
C SER A 77 9.48 -12.08 -33.34
N SER A 78 9.55 -12.21 -32.03
CA SER A 78 8.43 -11.87 -31.16
C SER A 78 8.31 -10.35 -31.12
N ASN A 79 7.34 -9.77 -31.83
CA ASN A 79 6.98 -8.34 -31.78
C ASN A 79 6.35 -7.92 -30.42
N GLY A 80 6.66 -8.63 -29.33
CA GLY A 80 6.14 -8.36 -27.99
C GLY A 80 7.14 -7.59 -27.13
N PRO A 81 6.70 -7.05 -25.98
CA PRO A 81 7.60 -6.40 -25.03
C PRO A 81 8.68 -7.38 -24.56
N THR A 82 9.93 -6.90 -24.54
CA THR A 82 11.08 -7.71 -24.14
C THR A 82 11.53 -7.31 -22.75
N TRP A 83 11.87 -8.31 -21.96
CA TRP A 83 12.67 -8.11 -20.76
C TRP A 83 14.14 -8.09 -21.18
N GLN A 84 14.96 -7.27 -20.51
CA GLN A 84 16.41 -7.32 -20.72
C GLN A 84 16.93 -8.75 -20.52
N PRO A 85 18.03 -9.16 -21.18
CA PRO A 85 18.60 -10.49 -20.98
C PRO A 85 18.78 -10.80 -19.49
N ILE A 86 18.11 -11.86 -19.02
CA ILE A 86 18.14 -12.30 -17.63
C ILE A 86 19.03 -13.54 -17.58
N ASN A 87 20.10 -13.52 -16.77
CA ASN A 87 20.96 -14.69 -16.58
C ASN A 87 20.25 -15.77 -15.73
N ASP A 88 20.77 -17.00 -15.78
CA ASP A 88 20.16 -18.15 -15.09
C ASP A 88 20.13 -18.05 -13.57
N ASP A 89 21.06 -17.26 -13.02
CA ASP A 89 21.22 -17.00 -11.58
C ASP A 89 20.40 -15.79 -11.10
N HIS A 90 19.74 -15.06 -12.01
CA HIS A 90 18.90 -13.93 -11.64
C HIS A 90 17.71 -14.38 -10.76
N PRO A 91 17.29 -13.59 -9.75
CA PRO A 91 16.14 -13.94 -8.91
C PRO A 91 14.86 -14.26 -9.69
N ILE A 92 14.55 -13.52 -10.77
CA ILE A 92 13.43 -13.83 -11.68
C ILE A 92 13.57 -15.23 -12.29
N SER A 93 14.74 -15.59 -12.81
CA SER A 93 15.00 -16.90 -13.42
C SER A 93 14.85 -18.03 -12.39
N LEU A 94 15.35 -17.81 -11.18
CA LEU A 94 15.23 -18.76 -10.07
C LEU A 94 13.78 -18.95 -9.62
N LEU A 95 13.02 -17.87 -9.45
CA LEU A 95 11.60 -17.94 -9.10
C LEU A 95 10.76 -18.57 -10.23
N LEU A 96 11.08 -18.27 -11.49
CA LEU A 96 10.42 -18.86 -12.64
C LEU A 96 10.63 -20.38 -12.70
N LYS A 97 11.81 -20.89 -12.33
CA LYS A 97 12.08 -22.34 -12.20
C LYS A 97 11.19 -23.00 -11.14
N GLN A 98 10.79 -22.28 -10.08
CA GLN A 98 9.88 -22.79 -9.05
C GLN A 98 8.40 -22.72 -9.44
N LEU A 99 8.03 -21.83 -10.37
CA LEU A 99 6.64 -21.55 -10.76
C LEU A 99 5.82 -22.79 -11.16
N PRO A 100 6.32 -23.76 -11.98
CA PRO A 100 5.54 -24.96 -12.31
C PRO A 100 5.06 -25.75 -11.09
N ALA A 101 5.93 -25.90 -10.09
CA ALA A 101 5.59 -26.62 -8.86
C ALA A 101 4.56 -25.87 -8.02
N ILE A 102 4.72 -24.54 -7.92
CA ILE A 102 3.76 -23.66 -7.23
C ILE A 102 2.38 -23.77 -7.87
N LEU A 103 2.29 -23.61 -9.21
CA LEU A 103 1.02 -23.67 -9.94
C LEU A 103 0.35 -25.04 -9.81
N LYS A 104 1.13 -26.12 -9.81
CA LYS A 104 0.61 -27.47 -9.57
C LYS A 104 0.04 -27.61 -8.16
N GLU A 105 0.76 -27.15 -7.14
CA GLU A 105 0.32 -27.24 -5.73
C GLU A 105 -0.96 -26.44 -5.48
N THR A 106 -1.06 -25.21 -6.01
CA THR A 106 -2.22 -24.33 -5.77
C THR A 106 -3.40 -24.66 -6.69
N SER A 107 -3.12 -25.24 -7.86
CA SER A 107 -4.10 -25.43 -8.95
C SER A 107 -4.84 -24.12 -9.27
N TYR A 108 -4.11 -23.01 -9.29
CA TYR A 108 -4.58 -21.66 -9.64
C TYR A 108 -3.41 -20.83 -10.17
N ALA A 109 -3.66 -19.96 -11.14
CA ALA A 109 -2.61 -19.26 -11.88
C ALA A 109 -2.85 -17.77 -12.12
N GLU A 110 -3.94 -17.18 -11.61
CA GLU A 110 -4.24 -15.76 -11.85
C GLU A 110 -3.70 -14.87 -10.72
N VAL A 111 -3.04 -13.77 -11.09
CA VAL A 111 -2.69 -12.66 -10.21
C VAL A 111 -2.90 -11.34 -10.96
N TYR A 112 -3.67 -10.41 -10.40
CA TYR A 112 -3.95 -9.08 -10.96
C TYR A 112 -4.48 -9.09 -12.41
N GLY A 113 -5.29 -10.10 -12.74
CA GLY A 113 -5.82 -10.32 -14.09
C GLY A 113 -4.85 -10.99 -15.05
N ILE A 114 -3.64 -11.34 -14.60
CA ILE A 114 -2.61 -12.01 -15.42
C ILE A 114 -2.59 -13.49 -15.09
N THR A 115 -2.76 -14.35 -16.11
CA THR A 115 -2.52 -15.79 -15.96
C THR A 115 -1.02 -16.06 -16.06
N LEU A 116 -0.44 -16.62 -15.00
CA LEU A 116 0.98 -16.94 -14.91
C LEU A 116 1.31 -18.15 -15.78
N ASP A 117 2.30 -17.98 -16.64
CA ASP A 117 2.76 -18.99 -17.59
C ASP A 117 4.21 -19.41 -17.26
N PRO A 118 4.46 -20.69 -16.98
CA PRO A 118 5.80 -21.23 -16.71
C PRO A 118 6.87 -20.94 -17.78
N SER A 119 6.48 -20.65 -19.02
CA SER A 119 7.41 -20.24 -20.08
C SER A 119 8.02 -18.85 -19.85
N GLY A 120 7.51 -18.10 -18.87
CA GLY A 120 8.04 -16.80 -18.46
C GLY A 120 7.90 -15.69 -19.50
N PRO A 121 6.71 -15.47 -20.11
CA PRO A 121 6.48 -14.30 -20.93
C PRO A 121 6.60 -13.02 -20.08
N PHE A 122 6.71 -11.88 -20.76
CA PHE A 122 6.91 -10.58 -20.13
C PHE A 122 6.00 -10.32 -18.93
N HIS A 123 4.68 -10.53 -19.08
CA HIS A 123 3.70 -10.28 -18.04
C HIS A 123 3.79 -11.23 -16.85
N THR A 124 4.23 -12.47 -17.05
CA THR A 124 4.53 -13.37 -15.92
C THR A 124 5.74 -12.85 -15.15
N LYS A 125 6.82 -12.46 -15.85
CA LYS A 125 8.01 -11.86 -15.24
C LYS A 125 7.67 -10.59 -14.46
N LEU A 126 6.73 -9.78 -14.97
CA LEU A 126 6.23 -8.59 -14.28
C LEU A 126 5.63 -8.93 -12.91
N ILE A 127 4.76 -9.95 -12.85
CA ILE A 127 4.20 -10.40 -11.57
C ILE A 127 5.29 -10.97 -10.67
N LEU A 128 6.16 -11.86 -11.17
CA LEU A 128 7.25 -12.44 -10.39
C LEU A 128 8.15 -11.34 -9.78
N GLN A 129 8.45 -10.30 -10.55
CA GLN A 129 9.26 -9.17 -10.08
C GLN A 129 8.61 -8.39 -8.95
N LYS A 130 7.28 -8.23 -8.95
CA LYS A 130 6.55 -7.63 -7.82
C LYS A 130 6.71 -8.43 -6.53
N PHE A 131 6.62 -9.77 -6.60
CA PHE A 131 6.85 -10.62 -5.44
C PHE A 131 8.30 -10.61 -4.97
N LEU A 132 9.26 -10.63 -5.89
CA LEU A 132 10.69 -10.54 -5.55
C LEU A 132 11.00 -9.23 -4.84
N ARG A 133 10.57 -8.09 -5.38
CA ARG A 133 10.78 -6.77 -4.76
C ARG A 133 10.10 -6.66 -3.40
N GLY A 134 8.87 -7.17 -3.26
CA GLY A 134 8.18 -7.24 -1.97
C GLY A 134 8.90 -8.07 -0.90
N ASN A 135 9.83 -8.94 -1.32
CA ASN A 135 10.64 -9.79 -0.44
C ASN A 135 12.14 -9.48 -0.54
N ALA A 136 12.54 -8.28 -0.96
CA ALA A 136 13.94 -7.86 -1.08
C ALA A 136 14.81 -8.83 -1.91
N ASN A 137 14.25 -9.35 -3.01
CA ASN A 137 14.83 -10.36 -3.90
C ASN A 137 15.15 -11.72 -3.25
N ASP A 138 14.63 -12.01 -2.04
CA ASP A 138 14.67 -13.33 -1.44
C ASP A 138 13.71 -14.27 -2.19
N VAL A 139 14.28 -15.17 -2.99
CA VAL A 139 13.53 -16.06 -3.91
C VAL A 139 12.58 -16.98 -3.15
N ASP A 140 12.99 -17.52 -2.00
CA ASP A 140 12.19 -18.50 -1.25
C ASP A 140 11.02 -17.82 -0.52
N LYS A 141 11.26 -16.62 0.02
CA LYS A 141 10.17 -15.80 0.58
C LYS A 141 9.20 -15.36 -0.51
N ALA A 142 9.69 -14.91 -1.66
CA ALA A 142 8.85 -14.54 -2.80
C ALA A 142 8.00 -15.71 -3.31
N ALA A 143 8.60 -16.90 -3.43
CA ALA A 143 7.89 -18.12 -3.79
C ALA A 143 6.81 -18.49 -2.77
N THR A 144 7.12 -18.39 -1.49
CA THR A 144 6.17 -18.65 -0.40
C THR A 144 5.00 -17.67 -0.43
N GLN A 145 5.28 -16.36 -0.57
CA GLN A 145 4.24 -15.35 -0.67
C GLN A 145 3.37 -15.55 -1.92
N LEU A 146 3.98 -15.77 -3.09
CA LEU A 146 3.25 -16.05 -4.35
C LEU A 146 2.32 -17.25 -4.20
N LYS A 147 2.83 -18.34 -3.59
CA LYS A 147 2.02 -19.53 -3.33
C LYS A 147 0.81 -19.23 -2.44
N ASN A 148 1.02 -18.49 -1.34
CA ASN A 148 -0.06 -18.10 -0.44
C ASN A 148 -1.07 -17.18 -1.12
N THR A 149 -0.59 -16.24 -1.95
CA THR A 149 -1.46 -15.39 -2.76
C THR A 149 -2.31 -16.20 -3.73
N LEU A 150 -1.74 -17.17 -4.44
CA LEU A 150 -2.50 -18.00 -5.38
C LEU A 150 -3.58 -18.84 -4.67
N LYS A 151 -3.28 -19.39 -3.48
CA LYS A 151 -4.27 -20.09 -2.65
C LYS A 151 -5.39 -19.15 -2.23
N TRP A 152 -5.03 -17.98 -1.69
CA TRP A 152 -6.01 -16.98 -1.27
C TRP A 152 -6.85 -16.46 -2.43
N ARG A 153 -6.27 -16.15 -3.60
CA ARG A 153 -7.02 -15.67 -4.77
C ARG A 153 -8.00 -16.72 -5.29
N LYS A 154 -7.65 -18.00 -5.22
CA LYS A 154 -8.54 -19.12 -5.58
C LYS A 154 -9.77 -19.17 -4.68
N GLU A 155 -9.58 -18.98 -3.37
CA GLU A 155 -10.64 -19.04 -2.35
C GLU A 155 -11.46 -17.76 -2.29
N PHE A 156 -10.80 -16.60 -2.18
CA PHE A 156 -11.41 -15.28 -2.03
C PHE A 156 -12.03 -14.76 -3.34
N GLN A 157 -11.50 -15.14 -4.50
CA GLN A 157 -11.99 -14.73 -5.82
C GLN A 157 -12.10 -13.19 -5.96
N PRO A 158 -10.98 -12.46 -5.88
CA PRO A 158 -10.99 -11.00 -5.84
C PRO A 158 -11.53 -10.35 -7.12
N LEU A 159 -11.31 -10.97 -8.29
CA LEU A 159 -11.91 -10.51 -9.54
C LEU A 159 -13.44 -10.65 -9.55
N LYS A 160 -14.00 -11.66 -8.87
CA LYS A 160 -15.45 -11.73 -8.66
C LYS A 160 -15.94 -10.69 -7.67
N ALA A 161 -15.11 -10.28 -6.70
CA ALA A 161 -15.44 -9.17 -5.78
C ALA A 161 -15.73 -7.89 -6.54
N LEU A 162 -14.95 -7.64 -7.59
CA LEU A 162 -15.13 -6.49 -8.45
C LEU A 162 -16.46 -6.53 -9.22
N GLU A 163 -17.01 -7.71 -9.47
CA GLU A 163 -18.28 -7.90 -10.18
C GLU A 163 -19.50 -7.79 -9.25
N GLU A 164 -19.32 -7.96 -7.94
CA GLU A 164 -20.36 -7.86 -6.91
C GLU A 164 -20.99 -6.48 -6.85
N THR A 165 -22.20 -6.44 -6.28
CA THR A 165 -22.92 -5.21 -5.97
C THR A 165 -22.93 -5.01 -4.46
N PHE A 166 -22.59 -3.81 -4.02
CA PHE A 166 -22.41 -3.47 -2.62
C PHE A 166 -23.49 -2.50 -2.15
N SER A 167 -23.85 -2.54 -0.87
CA SER A 167 -24.84 -1.61 -0.34
C SER A 167 -24.37 -0.16 -0.43
N LYS A 168 -25.12 0.68 -1.14
CA LYS A 168 -24.91 2.13 -1.21
C LYS A 168 -25.02 2.78 0.16
N GLU A 169 -25.89 2.25 1.01
CA GLU A 169 -26.03 2.74 2.38
C GLU A 169 -24.77 2.50 3.23
N ARG A 170 -24.08 1.36 3.01
CA ARG A 170 -22.87 1.00 3.76
C ARG A 170 -21.60 1.64 3.21
N PHE A 171 -21.48 1.71 1.88
CA PHE A 171 -20.22 1.98 1.20
C PHE A 171 -20.27 3.12 0.18
N GLY A 172 -21.46 3.68 -0.08
CA GLY A 172 -21.64 4.78 -1.01
C GLY A 172 -20.82 6.00 -0.59
N GLY A 173 -20.01 6.52 -1.53
CA GLY A 173 -19.15 7.68 -1.28
C GLY A 173 -17.88 7.39 -0.50
N LEU A 174 -17.56 6.12 -0.19
CA LEU A 174 -16.37 5.79 0.62
C LEU A 174 -15.14 5.43 -0.21
N GLY A 175 -15.29 5.16 -1.51
CA GLY A 175 -14.22 4.60 -2.33
C GLY A 175 -14.30 5.05 -3.77
N TYR A 176 -13.20 5.59 -4.31
CA TYR A 176 -13.13 6.01 -5.72
C TYR A 176 -11.74 5.72 -6.31
N VAL A 177 -11.69 5.46 -7.61
CA VAL A 177 -10.47 5.33 -8.41
C VAL A 177 -10.45 6.44 -9.44
N VAL A 178 -9.36 7.21 -9.48
CA VAL A 178 -9.18 8.38 -10.33
C VAL A 178 -7.89 8.25 -11.13
N GLU A 179 -7.93 8.58 -12.41
CA GLU A 179 -6.73 8.78 -13.22
C GLU A 179 -6.22 10.21 -13.02
N LEU A 180 -4.96 10.36 -12.61
CA LEU A 180 -4.27 11.62 -12.42
C LEU A 180 -3.23 11.81 -13.52
N THR A 181 -3.01 13.05 -13.96
CA THR A 181 -1.94 13.40 -14.89
C THR A 181 -0.91 14.29 -14.23
N ASP A 182 0.32 14.23 -14.74
CA ASP A 182 1.42 15.13 -14.36
C ASP A 182 1.71 15.13 -12.84
N VAL A 183 1.62 13.94 -12.22
CA VAL A 183 1.90 13.78 -10.78
C VAL A 183 3.37 14.12 -10.50
N PRO A 184 3.67 15.06 -9.59
CA PRO A 184 5.04 15.46 -9.29
C PRO A 184 5.92 14.29 -8.87
N GLY A 185 7.04 14.09 -9.57
CA GLY A 185 8.00 13.01 -9.30
C GLY A 185 7.50 11.62 -9.70
N SER A 186 6.43 11.51 -10.50
CA SER A 186 6.10 10.31 -11.25
C SER A 186 6.76 10.37 -12.62
N GLU A 187 7.24 9.24 -13.12
CA GLU A 187 7.72 9.09 -14.51
C GLU A 187 6.56 8.80 -15.47
N ASN A 188 5.38 8.47 -14.92
CA ASN A 188 4.19 8.18 -15.70
C ASN A 188 3.51 9.48 -16.14
N LYS A 189 2.95 9.47 -17.36
CA LYS A 189 2.03 10.53 -17.80
C LYS A 189 0.68 10.45 -17.08
N LYS A 190 0.30 9.25 -16.67
CA LYS A 190 -0.96 8.91 -16.02
C LYS A 190 -0.68 8.01 -14.82
N ASP A 191 -1.16 8.40 -13.66
CA ASP A 191 -1.09 7.61 -12.43
C ASP A 191 -2.50 7.27 -11.95
N ILE A 192 -2.64 6.12 -11.29
CA ILE A 192 -3.94 5.68 -10.75
C ILE A 192 -3.97 5.94 -9.26
N ALA A 193 -4.95 6.71 -8.81
CA ALA A 193 -5.16 7.07 -7.42
C ALA A 193 -6.44 6.45 -6.88
N THR A 194 -6.35 5.70 -5.77
CA THR A 194 -7.49 5.14 -5.05
C THR A 194 -7.76 5.96 -3.79
N PHE A 195 -8.93 6.59 -3.72
CA PHE A 195 -9.41 7.36 -2.58
C PHE A 195 -10.24 6.48 -1.65
N ASN A 196 -9.96 6.56 -0.35
CA ASN A 196 -10.72 5.92 0.73
C ASN A 196 -11.21 7.03 1.67
N ILE A 197 -12.50 7.33 1.65
CA ILE A 197 -13.09 8.48 2.35
C ILE A 197 -13.72 8.02 3.66
N TYR A 198 -12.89 7.58 4.61
CA TYR A 198 -13.40 7.09 5.90
C TYR A 198 -14.08 8.17 6.73
N GLY A 199 -13.77 9.44 6.49
CA GLY A 199 -14.47 10.58 7.07
C GLY A 199 -15.97 10.67 6.75
N ALA A 200 -16.41 10.03 5.66
CA ALA A 200 -17.81 10.02 5.25
C ALA A 200 -18.64 8.89 5.88
N VAL A 201 -18.04 8.04 6.73
CA VAL A 201 -18.75 6.94 7.41
C VAL A 201 -19.72 7.51 8.45
N LYS A 202 -21.00 7.18 8.29
CA LYS A 202 -22.08 7.64 9.17
C LYS A 202 -22.31 6.71 10.37
N ASP A 203 -22.09 5.41 10.19
CA ASP A 203 -22.28 4.37 11.20
C ASP A 203 -21.16 3.33 11.10
N ASN A 204 -20.23 3.38 12.06
CA ASN A 204 -19.08 2.48 12.11
C ASN A 204 -19.49 1.02 12.22
N LYS A 205 -20.51 0.70 13.02
CA LYS A 205 -20.94 -0.69 13.22
C LYS A 205 -21.56 -1.23 11.95
N LYS A 206 -22.34 -0.42 11.23
CA LYS A 206 -22.95 -0.82 9.96
C LYS A 206 -21.93 -0.98 8.83
N THR A 207 -20.91 -0.13 8.77
CA THR A 207 -19.87 -0.21 7.74
C THR A 207 -18.84 -1.31 8.06
N PHE A 208 -18.34 -1.38 9.30
CA PHE A 208 -17.19 -2.20 9.70
C PHE A 208 -17.51 -3.39 10.60
N GLY A 209 -18.75 -3.51 11.10
CA GLY A 209 -19.12 -4.59 12.03
C GLY A 209 -19.15 -5.97 11.40
N ASP A 210 -19.36 -6.04 10.09
CA ASP A 210 -19.22 -7.23 9.26
C ASP A 210 -17.91 -7.13 8.46
N ILE A 211 -16.87 -7.79 8.98
CA ILE A 211 -15.50 -7.72 8.46
C ILE A 211 -15.42 -8.35 7.07
N ASP A 212 -16.13 -9.45 6.82
CA ASP A 212 -16.06 -10.16 5.55
C ASP A 212 -16.68 -9.31 4.43
N ALA A 213 -17.86 -8.74 4.66
CA ALA A 213 -18.46 -7.82 3.68
C ALA A 213 -17.64 -6.56 3.47
N PHE A 214 -17.02 -6.02 4.53
CA PHE A 214 -16.09 -4.90 4.40
C PHE A 214 -14.86 -5.27 3.55
N LEU A 215 -14.26 -6.44 3.78
CA LEU A 215 -13.12 -6.92 3.01
C LEU A 215 -13.48 -7.17 1.55
N ARG A 216 -14.65 -7.74 1.26
CA ARG A 216 -15.14 -7.90 -0.12
C ARG A 216 -15.17 -6.56 -0.85
N TRP A 217 -15.81 -5.56 -0.25
CA TRP A 217 -15.85 -4.21 -0.80
C TRP A 217 -14.45 -3.60 -0.96
N ARG A 218 -13.62 -3.69 0.08
CA ARG A 218 -12.32 -3.03 0.10
C ARG A 218 -11.32 -3.66 -0.87
N VAL A 219 -11.40 -4.98 -1.08
CA VAL A 219 -10.64 -5.71 -2.10
C VAL A 219 -11.18 -5.40 -3.49
N ALA A 220 -12.49 -5.35 -3.68
CA ALA A 220 -13.08 -4.96 -4.97
C ALA A 220 -12.57 -3.58 -5.42
N LEU A 221 -12.55 -2.60 -4.51
CA LEU A 221 -11.97 -1.28 -4.80
C LEU A 221 -10.47 -1.33 -5.13
N MET A 222 -9.70 -2.21 -4.46
CA MET A 222 -8.29 -2.42 -4.76
C MET A 222 -8.08 -3.01 -6.16
N GLU A 223 -8.85 -4.05 -6.51
CA GLU A 223 -8.80 -4.69 -7.83
C GLU A 223 -9.24 -3.74 -8.94
N LEU A 224 -10.23 -2.87 -8.69
CA LEU A 224 -10.58 -1.80 -9.62
C LEU A 224 -9.38 -0.91 -9.92
N GLY A 225 -8.67 -0.47 -8.88
CA GLY A 225 -7.44 0.32 -9.03
C GLY A 225 -6.35 -0.42 -9.83
N ILE A 226 -6.15 -1.71 -9.54
CA ILE A 226 -5.17 -2.55 -10.25
C ILE A 226 -5.57 -2.74 -11.72
N GLN A 227 -6.85 -2.95 -12.03
CA GLN A 227 -7.33 -3.06 -13.41
C GLN A 227 -7.02 -1.78 -14.20
N LYS A 228 -7.12 -0.61 -13.57
CA LYS A 228 -6.78 0.68 -14.20
C LYS A 228 -5.28 0.88 -14.43
N LEU A 229 -4.40 0.16 -13.72
CA LEU A 229 -2.97 0.12 -14.04
C LEU A 229 -2.69 -0.61 -15.37
N ALA A 230 -3.68 -1.32 -15.91
CA ALA A 230 -3.63 -1.97 -17.23
C ALA A 230 -2.39 -2.86 -17.42
N LEU A 231 -2.01 -3.61 -16.38
CA LEU A 231 -0.78 -4.41 -16.32
C LEU A 231 -0.61 -5.40 -17.49
N LEU A 232 -1.70 -5.84 -18.12
CA LEU A 232 -1.69 -6.73 -19.30
C LEU A 232 -1.20 -6.05 -20.59
N THR A 233 -1.08 -4.72 -20.59
CA THR A 233 -0.76 -3.93 -21.79
C THR A 233 0.55 -3.16 -21.66
N VAL A 234 1.18 -3.21 -20.48
CA VAL A 234 2.41 -2.46 -20.22
C VAL A 234 3.59 -3.13 -20.89
N THR A 235 4.57 -2.33 -21.30
CA THR A 235 5.74 -2.80 -22.03
C THR A 235 7.06 -2.49 -21.33
N THR A 236 7.02 -1.67 -20.28
CA THR A 236 8.19 -1.29 -19.48
C THR A 236 8.45 -2.35 -18.40
N PRO A 237 9.65 -2.93 -18.30
CA PRO A 237 9.98 -3.88 -17.23
C PRO A 237 10.05 -3.17 -15.87
N ILE A 238 9.93 -3.95 -14.80
CA ILE A 238 10.13 -3.46 -13.43
C ILE A 238 11.62 -3.65 -13.07
N PRO A 239 12.34 -2.62 -12.59
CA PRO A 239 13.73 -2.75 -12.14
C PRO A 239 13.88 -3.70 -10.94
N ASP A 240 15.10 -4.17 -10.70
CA ASP A 240 15.43 -4.94 -9.51
C ASP A 240 15.20 -4.19 -8.20
N PHE A 241 15.03 -4.96 -7.12
CA PHE A 241 14.93 -4.40 -5.77
C PHE A 241 16.14 -3.49 -5.50
N GLY A 242 15.87 -2.24 -5.12
CA GLY A 242 16.89 -1.21 -4.89
C GLY A 242 17.45 -0.55 -6.15
N SER A 243 17.02 -0.93 -7.36
CA SER A 243 17.52 -0.37 -8.63
C SER A 243 16.59 0.67 -9.27
N GLY A 244 15.55 1.10 -8.58
CA GLY A 244 14.61 2.11 -9.05
C GLY A 244 13.16 1.86 -8.64
N PRO A 245 12.24 2.80 -8.96
CA PRO A 245 10.82 2.65 -8.70
C PRO A 245 10.19 1.60 -9.63
N ASP A 246 9.12 0.98 -9.16
CA ASP A 246 8.21 0.21 -10.01
C ASP A 246 7.22 1.20 -10.66
N PRO A 247 7.20 1.33 -12.00
CA PRO A 247 6.31 2.28 -12.68
C PRO A 247 4.84 1.83 -12.67
N HIS A 248 4.56 0.57 -12.31
CA HIS A 248 3.24 -0.05 -12.40
C HIS A 248 2.56 -0.18 -11.05
N GLN A 249 2.48 0.95 -10.32
CA GLN A 249 1.93 1.03 -8.97
C GLN A 249 0.87 2.13 -8.86
N GLY A 250 -0.11 1.92 -7.97
CA GLY A 250 -1.14 2.91 -7.66
C GLY A 250 -0.77 3.79 -6.47
N ILE A 251 -1.48 4.90 -6.32
CA ILE A 251 -1.43 5.81 -5.18
C ILE A 251 -2.65 5.54 -4.31
N GLN A 252 -2.49 5.49 -2.99
CA GLN A 252 -3.61 5.36 -2.04
C GLN A 252 -3.77 6.65 -1.26
N ILE A 253 -4.98 7.20 -1.27
CA ILE A 253 -5.37 8.38 -0.49
C ILE A 253 -6.38 7.93 0.55
N HIS A 254 -6.13 8.29 1.80
CA HIS A 254 -7.04 8.08 2.92
C HIS A 254 -7.48 9.44 3.45
N ASP A 255 -8.78 9.74 3.33
CA ASP A 255 -9.37 10.96 3.85
C ASP A 255 -10.06 10.69 5.19
N TYR A 256 -9.55 11.33 6.22
CA TYR A 256 -10.01 11.18 7.60
C TYR A 256 -10.80 12.38 8.12
N LEU A 257 -11.40 13.18 7.23
CA LEU A 257 -12.22 14.33 7.60
C LEU A 257 -13.26 13.94 8.66
N GLN A 258 -13.29 14.61 9.81
CA GLN A 258 -14.23 14.34 10.92
C GLN A 258 -14.11 12.97 11.59
N VAL A 259 -13.10 12.16 11.29
CA VAL A 259 -12.84 10.94 12.08
C VAL A 259 -12.39 11.32 13.48
N SER A 260 -13.11 10.83 14.49
CA SER A 260 -12.69 11.00 15.88
C SER A 260 -11.49 10.12 16.17
N PHE A 261 -10.38 10.75 16.54
CA PHE A 261 -9.13 10.07 16.91
C PHE A 261 -9.00 9.82 18.42
N LEU A 262 -9.90 10.41 19.23
CA LEU A 262 -9.89 10.28 20.69
C LEU A 262 -10.49 8.95 21.16
N ARG A 263 -11.36 8.33 20.36
CA ARG A 263 -11.93 7.00 20.65
C ARG A 263 -11.80 6.10 19.43
N GLN A 264 -10.97 5.08 19.56
CA GLN A 264 -10.81 4.02 18.56
C GLN A 264 -12.01 3.09 18.64
N ASP A 265 -12.94 3.20 17.69
CA ASP A 265 -14.05 2.26 17.55
C ASP A 265 -13.51 0.84 17.29
N PRO A 266 -13.93 -0.18 18.06
CA PRO A 266 -13.39 -1.54 17.94
C PRO A 266 -13.68 -2.17 16.58
N HIS A 267 -14.80 -1.85 15.93
CA HIS A 267 -15.12 -2.36 14.60
C HIS A 267 -14.18 -1.76 13.55
N VAL A 268 -13.94 -0.44 13.63
CA VAL A 268 -12.97 0.24 12.75
C VAL A 268 -11.58 -0.35 12.91
N LYS A 269 -11.14 -0.60 14.16
CA LYS A 269 -9.83 -1.19 14.44
C LYS A 269 -9.71 -2.60 13.86
N ALA A 270 -10.72 -3.45 14.06
CA ALA A 270 -10.72 -4.82 13.56
C ALA A 270 -10.72 -4.86 12.02
N ALA A 271 -11.58 -4.09 11.38
CA ALA A 271 -11.66 -3.99 9.92
C ALA A 271 -10.36 -3.42 9.31
N SER A 272 -9.78 -2.39 9.95
CA SER A 272 -8.48 -1.83 9.51
C SER A 272 -7.37 -2.86 9.60
N LYS A 273 -7.30 -3.62 10.70
CA LYS A 273 -6.31 -4.69 10.87
C LYS A 273 -6.49 -5.75 9.78
N ALA A 274 -7.71 -6.22 9.55
CA ALA A 274 -8.00 -7.23 8.56
C ALA A 274 -7.60 -6.78 7.14
N ALA A 275 -7.86 -5.52 6.78
CA ALA A 275 -7.44 -4.97 5.50
C ALA A 275 -5.92 -4.86 5.37
N ILE A 276 -5.23 -4.42 6.44
CA ILE A 276 -3.75 -4.35 6.47
C ILE A 276 -3.16 -5.76 6.29
N ASP A 277 -3.61 -6.73 7.08
CA ASP A 277 -3.13 -8.12 7.00
C ASP A 277 -3.33 -8.68 5.58
N THR A 278 -4.51 -8.46 4.99
CA THR A 278 -4.84 -8.91 3.63
C THR A 278 -3.93 -8.27 2.57
N PHE A 279 -3.76 -6.94 2.61
CA PHE A 279 -2.99 -6.24 1.58
C PHE A 279 -1.48 -6.46 1.72
N SER A 280 -0.95 -6.53 2.93
CA SER A 280 0.45 -6.90 3.16
C SER A 280 0.74 -8.33 2.71
N ALA A 281 -0.17 -9.27 2.95
CA ALA A 281 0.05 -10.67 2.59
C ALA A 281 -0.05 -10.92 1.08
N TYR A 282 -1.01 -10.29 0.39
CA TYR A 282 -1.40 -10.72 -0.96
C TYR A 282 -1.24 -9.67 -2.06
N TYR A 283 -0.90 -8.42 -1.71
CA TYR A 283 -0.78 -7.31 -2.65
C TYR A 283 0.61 -6.65 -2.65
N PRO A 284 1.72 -7.41 -2.83
CA PRO A 284 3.05 -6.81 -2.87
C PRO A 284 3.23 -5.90 -4.08
N GLU A 285 3.98 -4.81 -3.88
CA GLU A 285 4.37 -3.85 -4.93
C GLU A 285 3.20 -3.32 -5.78
N THR A 286 2.07 -3.01 -5.14
CA THR A 286 0.93 -2.33 -5.80
C THR A 286 0.81 -0.86 -5.43
N LEU A 287 1.63 -0.36 -4.49
CA LEU A 287 1.49 0.94 -3.85
C LEU A 287 2.77 1.78 -3.99
N SER A 288 2.70 2.89 -4.72
CA SER A 288 3.82 3.83 -4.86
C SER A 288 3.85 4.87 -3.75
N ARG A 289 2.68 5.40 -3.38
CA ARG A 289 2.53 6.45 -2.35
C ARG A 289 1.25 6.25 -1.54
N LYS A 290 1.33 6.45 -0.23
CA LYS A 290 0.19 6.52 0.67
C LYS A 290 0.08 7.91 1.27
N ILE A 291 -1.05 8.58 1.01
CA ILE A 291 -1.29 9.94 1.46
C ILE A 291 -2.51 9.96 2.38
N PHE A 292 -2.32 10.52 3.57
CA PHE A 292 -3.39 10.76 4.53
C PHE A 292 -3.74 12.24 4.50
N VAL A 293 -5.02 12.56 4.34
CA VAL A 293 -5.52 13.94 4.31
C VAL A 293 -6.56 14.15 5.40
N SER A 294 -6.78 15.43 5.74
CA SER A 294 -7.72 15.84 6.80
C SER A 294 -7.34 15.30 8.18
N VAL A 295 -6.04 15.08 8.44
CA VAL A 295 -5.54 14.59 9.73
C VAL A 295 -5.41 15.77 10.71
N PRO A 296 -5.99 15.72 11.91
CA PRO A 296 -5.94 16.82 12.87
C PRO A 296 -4.50 17.27 13.15
N LEU A 297 -4.31 18.59 13.31
CA LEU A 297 -2.99 19.18 13.58
C LEU A 297 -2.33 18.61 14.84
N LEU A 298 -3.13 18.27 15.86
CA LEU A 298 -2.67 17.59 17.06
C LEU A 298 -2.10 16.19 16.77
N MET A 299 -2.29 15.59 15.60
CA MET A 299 -1.67 14.31 15.24
C MET A 299 -0.43 14.47 14.36
N GLN A 300 -0.14 15.69 13.90
CA GLN A 300 1.02 15.98 13.06
C GLN A 300 2.35 15.82 13.82
N TRP A 301 2.38 16.06 15.13
CA TRP A 301 3.57 15.85 15.95
C TRP A 301 4.00 14.39 15.98
N MET A 302 3.03 13.46 16.01
CA MET A 302 3.29 12.02 16.00
C MET A 302 3.90 11.57 14.67
N PHE A 303 3.41 12.08 13.54
CA PHE A 303 4.02 11.81 12.24
C PHE A 303 5.40 12.47 12.10
N THR A 304 5.59 13.66 12.68
CA THR A 304 6.89 14.33 12.72
C THR A 304 7.90 13.53 13.53
N ALA A 305 7.48 12.96 14.66
CA ALA A 305 8.31 12.03 15.45
C ALA A 305 8.63 10.75 14.67
N MET A 306 7.67 10.15 13.97
CA MET A 306 7.93 8.97 13.11
C MET A 306 8.90 9.30 11.97
N LYS A 307 8.80 10.47 11.33
CA LYS A 307 9.72 10.90 10.26
C LYS A 307 11.19 10.95 10.68
N VAL A 308 11.49 11.17 11.97
CA VAL A 308 12.87 11.14 12.50
C VAL A 308 13.41 9.71 12.52
N LEU A 309 12.54 8.70 12.63
CA LEU A 309 12.90 7.28 12.68
C LEU A 309 12.83 6.59 11.30
N LEU A 310 12.07 7.14 10.35
CA LEU A 310 11.84 6.54 9.03
C LEU A 310 12.88 6.96 8.00
N SER A 311 13.22 6.06 7.07
CA SER A 311 14.11 6.36 5.95
C SER A 311 13.53 7.47 5.07
N ARG A 312 14.39 8.29 4.44
CA ARG A 312 13.94 9.36 3.52
C ARG A 312 13.06 8.84 2.38
N GLU A 313 13.29 7.60 1.95
CA GLU A 313 12.49 6.94 0.93
C GLU A 313 11.08 6.62 1.44
N THR A 314 10.96 6.10 2.66
CA THR A 314 9.66 5.91 3.33
C THR A 314 8.94 7.25 3.50
N VAL A 315 9.63 8.28 3.99
CA VAL A 315 9.03 9.61 4.16
C VAL A 315 8.55 10.23 2.83
N LYS A 316 9.17 9.90 1.69
CA LYS A 316 8.67 10.33 0.37
C LYS A 316 7.42 9.57 -0.06
N LYS A 317 7.30 8.28 0.29
CA LYS A 317 6.13 7.45 -0.04
C LYS A 317 4.94 7.72 0.89
N PHE A 318 5.17 8.23 2.10
CA PHE A 318 4.15 8.54 3.10
C PHE A 318 4.00 10.04 3.33
N SER A 319 2.83 10.61 3.03
CA SER A 319 2.53 12.02 3.30
C SER A 319 1.30 12.17 4.16
N VAL A 320 1.38 13.03 5.20
CA VAL A 320 0.25 13.39 6.05
C VAL A 320 0.00 14.88 5.89
N LEU A 321 -1.20 15.21 5.41
CA LEU A 321 -1.67 16.55 5.13
C LEU A 321 -2.84 16.88 6.06
N SER A 322 -2.79 18.06 6.67
CA SER A 322 -3.81 18.45 7.64
C SER A 322 -5.14 18.84 7.00
N TYR A 323 -5.12 19.22 5.73
CA TYR A 323 -6.31 19.63 4.98
C TYR A 323 -6.40 18.90 3.64
N ALA A 324 -7.60 18.49 3.26
CA ALA A 324 -7.87 17.84 1.97
C ALA A 324 -7.41 18.69 0.77
N ASN A 325 -7.64 20.00 0.81
CA ASN A 325 -7.26 20.93 -0.27
C ASN A 325 -5.74 21.08 -0.48
N GLN A 326 -4.90 20.47 0.36
CA GLN A 326 -3.46 20.46 0.19
C GLN A 326 -2.97 19.28 -0.67
N LEU A 327 -3.82 18.32 -1.03
CA LEU A 327 -3.39 17.13 -1.77
C LEU A 327 -2.71 17.46 -3.10
N HIS A 328 -3.17 18.52 -3.79
CA HIS A 328 -2.56 18.99 -5.03
C HIS A 328 -1.06 19.32 -4.89
N THR A 329 -0.59 19.69 -3.69
CA THR A 329 0.84 19.96 -3.44
C THR A 329 1.70 18.71 -3.55
N ALA A 330 1.12 17.53 -3.30
CA ALA A 330 1.80 16.24 -3.38
C ALA A 330 1.55 15.51 -4.72
N LEU A 331 0.37 15.70 -5.30
CA LEU A 331 -0.10 14.95 -6.48
C LEU A 331 -0.33 15.79 -7.75
N GLY A 332 -0.11 17.10 -7.69
CA GLY A 332 -0.29 17.99 -8.84
C GLY A 332 -1.72 18.49 -9.02
N GLY A 333 -1.93 19.30 -10.06
CA GLY A 333 -3.19 20.01 -10.30
C GLY A 333 -4.35 19.12 -10.78
N SER A 334 -4.08 17.91 -11.27
CA SER A 334 -5.11 17.01 -11.83
C SER A 334 -6.01 16.37 -10.77
N VAL A 335 -5.71 16.52 -9.47
CA VAL A 335 -6.57 16.02 -8.39
C VAL A 335 -7.96 16.69 -8.42
N PRO A 336 -9.00 16.06 -7.85
CA PRO A 336 -10.34 16.63 -7.82
C PRO A 336 -10.40 17.98 -7.10
N LYS A 337 -11.37 18.83 -7.47
CA LYS A 337 -11.51 20.21 -6.92
C LYS A 337 -11.56 20.28 -5.39
N GLY A 338 -12.21 19.31 -4.73
CA GLY A 338 -12.29 19.22 -3.26
C GLY A 338 -10.92 19.01 -2.59
N TYR A 339 -9.93 18.57 -3.36
CA TYR A 339 -8.56 18.27 -2.92
C TYR A 339 -7.54 19.33 -3.41
N GLY A 340 -8.04 20.50 -3.85
CA GLY A 340 -7.25 21.68 -4.21
C GLY A 340 -6.71 21.68 -5.64
N GLY A 341 -7.12 20.72 -6.47
CA GLY A 341 -6.78 20.68 -7.88
C GLY A 341 -7.84 21.34 -8.77
N SER A 342 -7.68 21.17 -10.07
CA SER A 342 -8.57 21.68 -11.12
C SER A 342 -9.41 20.59 -11.79
N GLY A 343 -9.37 19.34 -11.31
CA GLY A 343 -10.26 18.27 -11.76
C GLY A 343 -11.72 18.52 -11.36
N GLY A 344 -12.64 17.70 -11.87
CA GLY A 344 -14.06 17.71 -11.46
C GLY A 344 -14.26 17.35 -9.98
N SER A 345 -15.51 17.24 -9.53
CA SER A 345 -15.77 16.62 -8.22
C SER A 345 -15.29 15.16 -8.20
N LEU A 346 -15.01 14.61 -7.03
CA LEU A 346 -14.56 13.22 -6.93
C LEU A 346 -15.63 12.25 -7.45
N GLU A 347 -16.90 12.60 -7.27
CA GLU A 347 -18.05 11.87 -7.79
C GLU A 347 -18.18 11.93 -9.32
N GLU A 348 -17.76 13.05 -9.93
CA GLU A 348 -17.78 13.25 -11.39
C GLU A 348 -16.65 12.50 -12.10
N VAL A 349 -15.45 12.49 -11.51
CA VAL A 349 -14.24 11.96 -12.17
C VAL A 349 -13.80 10.59 -11.65
N GLY A 350 -14.29 10.19 -10.49
CA GLY A 350 -13.94 8.93 -9.85
C GLY A 350 -14.86 7.79 -10.27
N GLU A 351 -14.27 6.64 -10.55
CA GLU A 351 -14.98 5.39 -10.70
C GLU A 351 -15.09 4.67 -9.35
N THR A 352 -16.19 3.97 -9.11
CA THR A 352 -16.39 3.19 -7.88
C THR A 352 -16.96 1.80 -8.21
N VAL A 353 -16.95 0.91 -7.23
CA VAL A 353 -17.56 -0.42 -7.35
C VAL A 353 -19.08 -0.31 -7.54
N LYS A 354 -19.73 -1.37 -8.01
CA LYS A 354 -21.20 -1.33 -8.19
C LYS A 354 -21.90 -1.18 -6.85
N LEU A 355 -22.87 -0.28 -6.79
CA LEU A 355 -23.63 0.03 -5.58
C LEU A 355 -25.15 -0.09 -5.84
N GLU A 356 -25.88 -0.61 -4.85
CA GLU A 356 -27.36 -0.65 -4.85
C GLU A 356 -27.99 -0.04 -3.60
#